data_AF-A0A225V7E5-F1
#
_entry.id   AF-A0A225V7E5-F1
#
_cell.length_a   1.000
_cell.length_b   1.000
_cell.length_c   1.000
_cell.angle_alpha   90.00
_cell.angle_beta   90.00
_cell.angle_gamma   90.00
#
_symmetry.space_group_name_H-M   'P 1'
#
loop_
_entity.id
_entity.type
_entity.pdbx_description
1 polymer ?
#
loop_
_entity_poly.entity_id
_entity_poly.type
_entity_poly.pdbx_seq_one_letter_code
_entity_poly.pdbx_strand_id
1 'polypeptide(L)'
;MVYPMPLFIDLIEDLESTLWYCSLDMTSGFWVVKMKDRARLISAFITPFGLFESNRMPFGLKNGPQIYQRMIDNALYGFTRISKSEDHGGILDVFEDGEPVDPGRPSVLRRRSYIDDILIPANDWDQLCDRVENLLKACDEWNLSISVVKSFWGMPRVEYLGHKISHNGLEANPKDLSALTNLAFPGSLRAMQSFLGSLNYYSRFIEDYAIYASVLYELREIDCAAMTKEATQARIQTNQGSQEDRGVDHRQTLDLEAPDPIEVDSRWIHAHRSFNVLKPRIATTPILRHFDPDRKATVVRLGLSGALMQEYDQIYYPVTFASRTLKSNELNYGIAEKDVLALLRILDLNYNALVGRPIHVLTRHSTMAWLFSSTAL
;
A
#
# COMPACT_ATOMS: atom_id res chain seq x y z
N MET A 1 -0.22 -12.78 -22.94
CA MET A 1 0.48 -11.55 -22.53
C MET A 1 -0.38 -10.91 -21.44
N VAL A 2 0.17 -10.75 -20.25
CA VAL A 2 -0.50 -10.17 -19.06
C VAL A 2 -0.42 -8.66 -19.19
N TYR A 3 -1.53 -7.94 -18.99
CA TYR A 3 -1.51 -6.47 -19.00
C TYR A 3 -0.96 -5.97 -17.65
N PRO A 4 0.05 -5.07 -17.63
CA PRO A 4 0.62 -4.58 -16.38
C PRO A 4 -0.37 -3.65 -15.67
N MET A 5 -0.83 -4.06 -14.49
CA MET A 5 -1.70 -3.22 -13.65
C MET A 5 -0.84 -2.17 -12.92
N PRO A 6 -1.29 -0.91 -12.83
CA PRO A 6 -0.62 0.10 -12.02
C PRO A 6 -0.58 -0.30 -10.55
N LEU A 7 0.48 0.11 -9.86
CA LEU A 7 0.49 0.09 -8.41
C LEU A 7 -0.27 1.30 -7.88
N PHE A 8 -0.85 1.18 -6.69
CA PHE A 8 -1.56 2.29 -6.06
C PHE A 8 -0.69 3.54 -5.95
N ILE A 9 0.59 3.38 -5.59
CA ILE A 9 1.56 4.48 -5.42
C ILE A 9 1.65 5.31 -6.71
N ASP A 10 1.85 4.65 -7.86
CA ASP A 10 1.95 5.31 -9.16
C ASP A 10 0.70 6.17 -9.50
N LEU A 11 -0.48 5.81 -8.99
CA LEU A 11 -1.74 6.51 -9.26
C LEU A 11 -1.93 7.79 -8.44
N ILE A 12 -1.20 7.91 -7.32
CA ILE A 12 -1.33 9.01 -6.35
C ILE A 12 -0.11 9.92 -6.30
N GLU A 13 0.87 9.72 -7.18
CA GLU A 13 2.00 10.64 -7.37
C GLU A 13 1.53 11.99 -7.93
N ASP A 14 2.35 13.04 -7.76
CA ASP A 14 2.10 14.42 -8.19
C ASP A 14 0.72 14.95 -7.79
N LEU A 15 0.44 14.97 -6.50
CA LEU A 15 -0.82 15.46 -5.94
C LEU A 15 -0.65 16.71 -5.06
N GLU A 16 0.57 17.23 -4.91
CA GLU A 16 0.86 18.32 -3.98
C GLU A 16 0.14 19.63 -4.32
N SER A 17 -0.01 19.96 -5.60
CA SER A 17 -0.65 21.21 -6.05
C SER A 17 -2.16 21.09 -6.27
N THR A 18 -2.73 19.91 -6.04
CA THR A 18 -4.12 19.62 -6.42
C THR A 18 -5.09 20.20 -5.40
N LEU A 19 -6.06 20.99 -5.87
CA LEU A 19 -7.11 21.58 -5.05
C LEU A 19 -8.46 20.87 -5.21
N TRP A 20 -8.72 20.33 -6.40
CA TRP A 20 -9.99 19.73 -6.75
C TRP A 20 -9.83 18.30 -7.24
N TYR A 21 -10.75 17.44 -6.85
CA TYR A 21 -10.76 16.03 -7.22
C TYR A 21 -12.13 15.61 -7.72
N CYS A 22 -12.14 14.79 -8.78
CA CYS A 22 -13.26 13.90 -9.08
C CYS A 22 -12.83 12.44 -8.86
N SER A 23 -13.64 11.67 -8.15
CA SER A 23 -13.48 10.22 -7.99
C SER A 23 -14.67 9.55 -8.64
N LEU A 24 -14.44 8.86 -9.75
CA LEU A 24 -15.47 8.39 -10.66
C LEU A 24 -15.54 6.86 -10.68
N ASP A 25 -16.75 6.32 -10.66
CA ASP A 25 -17.03 4.88 -10.72
C ASP A 25 -17.69 4.52 -12.06
N MET A 26 -17.12 3.57 -12.79
CA MET A 26 -17.66 3.11 -14.07
C MET A 26 -18.84 2.15 -13.85
N THR A 27 -20.01 2.48 -14.41
CA THR A 27 -21.21 1.62 -14.34
C THR A 27 -21.18 0.51 -15.39
N SER A 28 -20.62 0.79 -16.57
CA SER A 28 -20.61 -0.15 -17.70
C SER A 28 -19.92 -1.48 -17.37
N GLY A 29 -18.96 -1.43 -16.44
CA GLY A 29 -18.15 -2.57 -16.02
C GLY A 29 -17.63 -3.40 -17.19
N PHE A 30 -17.43 -4.69 -16.94
CA PHE A 30 -16.89 -5.62 -17.95
C PHE A 30 -17.81 -5.82 -19.17
N TRP A 31 -19.10 -5.48 -19.09
CA TRP A 31 -20.07 -5.77 -20.15
C TRP A 31 -19.91 -4.92 -21.41
N VAL A 32 -19.12 -3.84 -21.39
CA VAL A 32 -18.73 -3.13 -22.62
C VAL A 32 -17.89 -4.01 -23.53
N VAL A 33 -17.12 -4.95 -22.97
CA VAL A 33 -16.19 -5.80 -23.74
C VAL A 33 -16.95 -6.90 -24.48
N LYS A 34 -16.91 -6.87 -25.81
CA LYS A 34 -17.43 -7.93 -26.69
C LYS A 34 -16.58 -9.20 -26.61
N MET A 35 -17.24 -10.34 -26.43
CA MET A 35 -16.56 -11.64 -26.44
C MET A 35 -16.30 -12.10 -27.87
N LYS A 36 -15.12 -12.68 -28.13
CA LYS A 36 -14.82 -13.40 -29.37
C LYS A 36 -15.64 -14.70 -29.42
N ASP A 37 -15.96 -15.21 -30.61
CA ASP A 37 -16.79 -16.43 -30.76
C ASP A 37 -16.25 -17.62 -29.96
N ARG A 38 -14.93 -17.85 -30.00
CA ARG A 38 -14.29 -18.88 -29.17
C ARG A 38 -14.53 -18.67 -27.68
N ALA A 39 -14.49 -17.43 -27.19
CA ALA A 39 -14.64 -17.13 -25.78
C ALA A 39 -16.11 -17.23 -25.33
N ARG A 40 -17.07 -16.96 -26.22
CA ARG A 40 -18.51 -17.13 -25.98
C ARG A 40 -18.83 -18.60 -25.67
N LEU A 41 -18.35 -19.52 -26.50
CA LEU A 41 -18.52 -20.96 -26.31
C LEU A 41 -17.97 -21.47 -24.96
N ILE A 42 -16.85 -20.91 -24.51
CA ILE A 42 -16.22 -21.27 -23.22
C ILE A 42 -17.00 -20.66 -22.03
N SER A 43 -17.68 -19.54 -22.24
CA SER A 43 -18.48 -18.86 -21.21
C SER A 43 -19.88 -19.48 -20.99
N ALA A 44 -20.16 -20.62 -21.62
CA ALA A 44 -21.47 -21.24 -21.54
C ALA A 44 -21.79 -21.72 -20.12
N PHE A 45 -23.03 -21.52 -19.69
CA PHE A 45 -23.54 -21.93 -18.38
C PHE A 45 -24.95 -22.50 -18.49
N ILE A 46 -25.27 -23.40 -17.56
CA ILE A 46 -26.56 -24.10 -17.54
C ILE A 46 -27.48 -23.43 -16.51
N THR A 47 -28.72 -23.19 -16.92
CA THR A 47 -29.82 -22.81 -16.04
C THR A 47 -30.92 -23.88 -16.14
N PRO A 48 -31.92 -23.89 -15.24
CA PRO A 48 -33.09 -24.75 -15.39
C PRO A 48 -33.85 -24.56 -16.71
N PHE A 49 -33.63 -23.44 -17.41
CA PHE A 49 -34.31 -23.08 -18.66
C PHE A 49 -33.48 -23.37 -19.92
N GLY A 50 -32.25 -23.89 -19.77
CA GLY A 50 -31.38 -24.26 -20.89
C GLY A 50 -29.93 -23.80 -20.75
N LEU A 51 -29.18 -24.00 -21.83
CA LEU A 51 -27.78 -23.61 -21.98
C LEU A 51 -27.69 -22.21 -22.60
N PHE A 52 -26.98 -21.32 -21.93
CA PHE A 52 -26.78 -19.94 -22.38
C PHE A 52 -25.28 -19.63 -22.46
N GLU A 53 -24.91 -18.67 -23.29
CA GLU A 53 -23.54 -18.16 -23.42
C GLU A 53 -23.50 -16.64 -23.30
N SER A 54 -22.34 -16.10 -22.89
CA SER A 54 -22.19 -14.66 -22.68
C SER A 54 -21.69 -13.97 -23.94
N ASN A 55 -22.50 -13.07 -24.51
CA ASN A 55 -22.09 -12.22 -25.66
C ASN A 55 -21.11 -11.09 -25.27
N ARG A 56 -21.07 -10.75 -23.99
CA ARG A 56 -20.22 -9.73 -23.38
C ARG A 56 -19.43 -10.35 -22.24
N MET A 57 -18.32 -9.73 -21.85
CA MET A 57 -17.41 -10.30 -20.85
C MET A 57 -18.12 -10.45 -19.49
N PRO A 58 -18.36 -11.69 -19.01
CA PRO A 58 -19.01 -11.90 -17.73
C PRO A 58 -18.04 -11.64 -16.56
N PHE A 59 -18.61 -11.39 -15.37
CA PHE A 59 -17.84 -11.36 -14.14
C PHE A 59 -17.28 -12.76 -13.79
N GLY A 60 -16.18 -12.80 -13.04
CA GLY A 60 -15.53 -14.05 -12.59
C GLY A 60 -14.43 -14.58 -13.51
N LEU A 61 -14.24 -13.99 -14.70
CA LEU A 61 -13.09 -14.34 -15.54
C LEU A 61 -11.79 -13.80 -14.94
N LYS A 62 -10.82 -14.69 -14.70
CA LYS A 62 -9.52 -14.36 -14.08
C LYS A 62 -8.79 -13.20 -14.77
N ASN A 63 -8.87 -13.11 -16.10
CA ASN A 63 -8.19 -12.08 -16.89
C ASN A 63 -9.10 -10.88 -17.22
N GLY A 64 -10.37 -10.90 -16.80
CA GLY A 64 -11.36 -9.86 -17.11
C GLY A 64 -10.90 -8.45 -16.71
N PRO A 65 -10.45 -8.24 -15.45
CA PRO A 65 -9.98 -6.94 -15.00
C PRO A 65 -8.83 -6.37 -15.84
N GLN A 66 -7.87 -7.21 -16.25
CA GLN A 66 -6.72 -6.78 -17.07
C GLN A 66 -7.13 -6.39 -18.49
N ILE A 67 -8.07 -7.13 -19.09
CA ILE A 67 -8.63 -6.82 -20.41
C ILE A 67 -9.38 -5.49 -20.34
N TYR A 68 -10.16 -5.29 -19.28
CA TYR A 68 -10.92 -4.07 -19.07
C TYR A 68 -10.02 -2.87 -18.81
N GLN A 69 -9.02 -2.98 -17.92
CA GLN A 69 -8.03 -1.93 -17.68
C GLN A 69 -7.37 -1.50 -18.99
N ARG A 70 -6.92 -2.45 -19.81
CA ARG A 70 -6.32 -2.14 -21.11
C ARG A 70 -7.25 -1.36 -22.03
N MET A 71 -8.54 -1.67 -22.00
CA MET A 71 -9.54 -0.95 -22.80
C MET A 71 -9.75 0.47 -22.27
N ILE A 72 -9.87 0.64 -20.95
CA ILE A 72 -9.97 1.96 -20.32
C ILE A 72 -8.72 2.79 -20.64
N ASP A 73 -7.54 2.19 -20.52
CA ASP A 73 -6.29 2.91 -20.80
C ASP A 73 -6.21 3.33 -22.28
N ASN A 74 -6.64 2.47 -23.20
CA ASN A 74 -6.73 2.85 -24.62
C ASN A 74 -7.76 3.97 -24.88
N ALA A 75 -8.90 3.95 -24.18
CA ALA A 75 -9.96 4.93 -24.35
C ALA A 75 -9.58 6.31 -23.80
N LEU A 76 -8.89 6.33 -22.66
CA LEU A 76 -8.56 7.56 -21.93
C LEU A 76 -7.19 8.12 -22.31
N TYR A 77 -6.23 7.26 -22.65
CA TYR A 77 -4.84 7.68 -22.85
C TYR A 77 -4.32 7.43 -24.28
N GLY A 78 -5.07 6.70 -25.10
CA GLY A 78 -4.60 6.23 -26.40
C GLY A 78 -3.48 5.18 -26.27
N PHE A 79 -3.09 4.54 -27.37
CA PHE A 79 -1.86 3.76 -27.34
C PHE A 79 -0.68 4.73 -27.27
N THR A 80 0.14 4.71 -26.23
CA THR A 80 1.42 5.43 -26.21
C THR A 80 2.56 4.49 -26.64
N ARG A 81 3.49 5.00 -27.46
CA ARG A 81 4.72 4.31 -27.89
C ARG A 81 5.91 5.05 -27.29
N ILE A 82 6.86 4.29 -26.76
CA ILE A 82 8.17 4.84 -26.41
C ILE A 82 8.86 5.24 -27.73
N SER A 83 9.34 6.48 -27.81
CA SER A 83 10.18 6.92 -28.93
C SER A 83 11.43 6.05 -28.99
N LYS A 84 11.85 5.62 -30.19
CA LYS A 84 13.10 4.87 -30.35
C LYS A 84 14.27 5.84 -30.18
N SER A 85 14.66 6.16 -28.95
CA SER A 85 15.98 6.74 -28.68
C SER A 85 17.00 5.59 -28.67
N GLU A 86 18.01 5.65 -29.55
CA GLU A 86 19.03 4.61 -29.71
C GLU A 86 20.10 4.61 -28.61
N ASP A 87 20.01 5.46 -27.60
CA ASP A 87 20.99 5.45 -26.52
C ASP A 87 20.41 5.86 -25.16
N HIS A 88 20.98 5.18 -24.15
CA HIS A 88 20.77 5.26 -22.70
C HIS A 88 19.72 4.30 -22.12
N GLY A 89 20.22 3.31 -21.36
CA GLY A 89 19.46 2.33 -20.57
C GLY A 89 18.71 2.93 -19.36
N GLY A 90 18.01 4.03 -19.57
CA GLY A 90 17.04 4.59 -18.62
C GLY A 90 15.69 3.87 -18.75
N ILE A 91 15.02 3.66 -17.63
CA ILE A 91 13.60 3.29 -17.62
C ILE A 91 12.83 4.53 -18.06
N LEU A 92 12.36 4.58 -19.31
CA LEU A 92 11.42 5.61 -19.76
C LEU A 92 10.00 5.18 -19.38
N ASP A 93 9.24 6.08 -18.76
CA ASP A 93 7.82 5.88 -18.55
C ASP A 93 7.06 6.19 -19.85
N VAL A 94 6.34 5.18 -20.37
CA VAL A 94 5.53 5.28 -21.59
C VAL A 94 4.38 6.29 -21.47
N PHE A 95 4.07 6.76 -20.27
CA PHE A 95 3.02 7.74 -20.02
C PHE A 95 3.55 9.16 -19.76
N GLU A 96 4.84 9.31 -19.43
CA GLU A 96 5.50 10.61 -19.33
C GLU A 96 6.18 11.01 -20.64
N ASP A 97 6.92 10.07 -21.24
CA ASP A 97 7.75 10.29 -22.43
C ASP A 97 7.24 9.55 -23.68
N GLY A 98 6.14 8.80 -23.56
CA GLY A 98 5.57 8.06 -24.67
C GLY A 98 4.74 8.96 -25.59
N GLU A 99 5.09 8.93 -26.87
CA GLU A 99 4.31 9.61 -27.91
C GLU A 99 3.03 8.81 -28.17
N PRO A 100 1.85 9.45 -28.22
CA PRO A 100 0.64 8.76 -28.64
C PRO A 100 0.86 8.22 -30.06
N VAL A 101 0.40 6.99 -30.30
CA VAL A 101 0.40 6.36 -31.62
C VAL A 101 -0.31 7.22 -32.66
N ASP A 102 -1.27 8.03 -32.19
CA ASP A 102 -1.87 9.12 -32.94
C ASP A 102 -1.37 10.48 -32.40
N PRO A 103 -0.30 11.05 -32.98
CA PRO A 103 0.34 12.28 -32.48
C PRO A 103 -0.58 13.52 -32.48
N GLY A 104 -1.77 13.44 -33.06
CA GLY A 104 -2.76 14.53 -33.06
C GLY A 104 -3.70 14.57 -31.84
N ARG A 105 -3.71 13.54 -30.99
CA ARG A 105 -4.60 13.47 -29.81
C ARG A 105 -3.77 13.46 -28.51
N PRO A 106 -3.80 14.53 -27.69
CA PRO A 106 -3.21 14.50 -26.37
C PRO A 106 -3.98 13.51 -25.48
N SER A 107 -3.30 12.90 -24.51
CA SER A 107 -3.94 12.04 -23.50
C SER A 107 -5.02 12.81 -22.75
N VAL A 108 -6.19 12.21 -22.54
CA VAL A 108 -7.33 12.85 -21.87
C VAL A 108 -7.03 13.07 -20.38
N LEU A 109 -6.27 12.15 -19.76
CA LEU A 109 -5.89 12.17 -18.34
C LEU A 109 -4.45 11.62 -18.14
N ARG A 110 -3.85 11.83 -16.95
CA ARG A 110 -2.66 11.06 -16.51
C ARG A 110 -3.10 9.70 -15.98
N ARG A 111 -2.17 8.73 -15.82
CA ARG A 111 -2.43 7.35 -15.36
C ARG A 111 -3.04 7.29 -13.96
N ARG A 112 -4.36 7.40 -13.87
CA ARG A 112 -5.11 7.48 -12.59
C ARG A 112 -6.41 6.68 -12.62
N SER A 113 -6.46 5.66 -13.47
CA SER A 113 -7.55 4.69 -13.57
C SER A 113 -7.11 3.34 -13.00
N TYR A 114 -7.95 2.75 -12.16
CA TYR A 114 -7.80 1.39 -11.68
C TYR A 114 -9.13 0.66 -11.85
N ILE A 115 -9.18 -0.16 -12.90
CA ILE A 115 -10.36 -0.91 -13.34
C ILE A 115 -11.53 0.06 -13.56
N ASP A 116 -12.46 0.14 -12.60
CA ASP A 116 -13.67 0.96 -12.68
C ASP A 116 -13.50 2.32 -11.99
N ASP A 117 -12.45 2.51 -11.17
CA ASP A 117 -12.20 3.72 -10.40
C ASP A 117 -11.28 4.69 -11.17
N ILE A 118 -11.74 5.90 -11.45
CA ILE A 118 -10.96 6.95 -12.15
C ILE A 118 -10.82 8.17 -11.23
N LEU A 119 -9.58 8.61 -10.98
CA LEU A 119 -9.28 9.82 -10.23
C LEU A 119 -8.86 10.96 -11.17
N ILE A 120 -9.52 12.10 -11.06
CA ILE A 120 -9.19 13.32 -11.81
C ILE A 120 -8.81 14.42 -10.82
N PRO A 121 -7.52 14.69 -10.63
CA PRO A 121 -7.06 15.88 -9.92
C PRO A 121 -7.14 17.11 -10.84
N ALA A 122 -7.27 18.29 -10.25
CA ALA A 122 -7.00 19.56 -10.91
C ALA A 122 -6.50 20.61 -9.90
N ASN A 123 -5.63 21.49 -10.38
CA ASN A 123 -5.08 22.59 -9.58
C ASN A 123 -6.07 23.77 -9.50
N ASP A 124 -6.92 23.92 -10.51
CA ASP A 124 -7.95 24.95 -10.61
C ASP A 124 -9.25 24.37 -11.17
N TRP A 125 -10.33 25.15 -11.08
CA TRP A 125 -11.67 24.69 -11.45
C TRP A 125 -11.86 24.53 -12.96
N ASP A 126 -11.29 25.44 -13.75
CA ASP A 126 -11.43 25.43 -15.21
C ASP A 126 -10.72 24.20 -15.80
N GLN A 127 -9.51 23.90 -15.31
CA GLN A 127 -8.79 22.68 -15.64
C GLN A 127 -9.59 21.42 -15.29
N LEU A 128 -10.32 21.42 -14.17
CA LEU A 128 -11.17 20.28 -13.80
C LEU A 128 -12.29 20.10 -14.81
N CYS A 129 -12.99 21.18 -15.16
CA CYS A 129 -14.07 21.17 -16.14
C CYS A 129 -13.59 20.68 -17.50
N ASP A 130 -12.46 21.17 -18.00
CA ASP A 130 -11.87 20.75 -19.27
C ASP A 130 -11.55 19.25 -19.28
N ARG A 131 -10.94 18.74 -18.19
CA ARG A 131 -10.61 17.31 -18.05
C ARG A 131 -11.87 16.44 -18.02
N VAL A 132 -12.90 16.87 -17.29
CA VAL A 132 -14.19 16.16 -17.22
C VAL A 132 -14.88 16.17 -18.58
N GLU A 133 -14.88 17.28 -19.31
CA GLU A 133 -15.49 17.34 -20.65
C GLU A 133 -14.80 16.39 -21.63
N ASN A 134 -13.46 16.37 -21.63
CA ASN A 134 -12.69 15.45 -22.48
C ASN A 134 -12.93 13.98 -22.09
N LEU A 135 -13.05 13.67 -20.79
CA LEU A 135 -13.42 12.34 -20.33
C LEU A 135 -14.79 11.94 -20.87
N LEU A 136 -15.81 12.79 -20.73
CA LEU A 136 -17.17 12.48 -21.15
C LEU A 136 -17.24 12.23 -22.66
N LYS A 137 -16.50 13.00 -23.47
CA LYS A 137 -16.35 12.76 -24.92
C LYS A 137 -15.73 11.39 -25.20
N ALA A 138 -14.65 11.02 -24.51
CA ALA A 138 -14.03 9.70 -24.65
C ALA A 138 -14.98 8.57 -24.22
N CYS A 139 -15.75 8.77 -23.14
CA CYS A 139 -16.74 7.81 -22.71
C CYS A 139 -17.84 7.60 -23.77
N ASP A 140 -18.33 8.66 -24.40
CA ASP A 140 -19.31 8.57 -25.48
C ASP A 140 -18.75 7.81 -26.70
N GLU A 141 -17.54 8.16 -27.16
CA GLU A 141 -16.86 7.46 -28.27
C GLU A 141 -16.71 5.95 -28.01
N TRP A 142 -16.41 5.57 -26.77
CA TRP A 142 -16.13 4.18 -26.39
C TRP A 142 -17.32 3.44 -25.77
N ASN A 143 -18.50 4.06 -25.71
CA ASN A 143 -19.71 3.53 -25.06
C ASN A 143 -19.50 3.15 -23.58
N LEU A 144 -18.71 3.96 -22.87
CA LEU A 144 -18.50 3.87 -21.42
C LEU A 144 -19.52 4.76 -20.69
N SER A 145 -19.91 4.35 -19.48
CA SER A 145 -20.95 5.03 -18.70
C SER A 145 -20.50 5.15 -17.25
N ILE A 146 -20.49 6.37 -16.74
CA ILE A 146 -20.08 6.71 -15.37
C ILE A 146 -21.30 6.69 -14.45
N SER A 147 -21.13 6.17 -13.23
CA SER A 147 -22.17 6.20 -12.20
C SER A 147 -22.24 7.59 -11.59
N VAL A 148 -23.29 8.36 -11.86
CA VAL A 148 -23.45 9.68 -11.23
C VAL A 148 -23.59 9.56 -9.70
N VAL A 149 -24.29 8.52 -9.22
CA VAL A 149 -24.61 8.33 -7.80
C VAL A 149 -23.39 7.89 -6.97
N LYS A 150 -22.50 7.08 -7.55
CA LYS A 150 -21.30 6.59 -6.85
C LYS A 150 -20.07 7.47 -7.06
N SER A 151 -20.15 8.41 -8.00
CA SER A 151 -19.05 9.32 -8.32
C SER A 151 -19.14 10.61 -7.50
N PHE A 152 -17.97 11.15 -7.17
CA PHE A 152 -17.80 12.44 -6.52
C PHE A 152 -17.15 13.42 -7.50
N TRP A 153 -17.67 14.64 -7.57
CA TRP A 153 -17.28 15.63 -8.57
C TRP A 153 -16.86 16.94 -7.90
N GLY A 154 -15.69 17.46 -8.26
CA GLY A 154 -15.22 18.77 -7.79
C GLY A 154 -15.12 18.90 -6.28
N MET A 155 -14.61 17.89 -5.59
CA MET A 155 -14.48 17.87 -4.14
C MET A 155 -13.05 18.23 -3.71
N PRO A 156 -12.84 18.93 -2.57
CA PRO A 156 -11.50 19.18 -2.02
C PRO A 156 -10.88 17.95 -1.34
N ARG A 157 -11.70 16.93 -1.07
CA ARG A 157 -11.30 15.64 -0.49
C ARG A 157 -12.17 14.54 -1.08
N VAL A 158 -11.56 13.43 -1.49
CA VAL A 158 -12.27 12.27 -2.07
C VAL A 158 -11.77 10.96 -1.50
N GLU A 159 -12.61 9.93 -1.60
CA GLU A 159 -12.21 8.54 -1.38
C GLU A 159 -11.80 7.91 -2.71
N TYR A 160 -10.65 7.24 -2.74
CA TYR A 160 -10.12 6.55 -3.91
C TYR A 160 -9.30 5.33 -3.47
N LEU A 161 -9.63 4.14 -3.99
CA LEU A 161 -8.93 2.88 -3.70
C LEU A 161 -8.70 2.57 -2.22
N GLY A 162 -9.64 2.91 -1.34
CA GLY A 162 -9.49 2.67 0.12
C GLY A 162 -8.59 3.69 0.83
N HIS A 163 -8.33 4.83 0.20
CA HIS A 163 -7.63 5.96 0.78
C HIS A 163 -8.49 7.21 0.70
N LYS A 164 -8.29 8.13 1.64
CA LYS A 164 -8.83 9.49 1.57
C LYS A 164 -7.72 10.41 1.07
N ILE A 165 -7.99 11.11 -0.02
CA ILE A 165 -7.06 12.00 -0.70
C ILE A 165 -7.54 13.43 -0.52
N SER A 166 -6.63 14.34 -0.17
CA SER A 166 -6.89 15.78 -0.04
C SER A 166 -5.63 16.58 -0.35
N HIS A 167 -5.74 17.91 -0.41
CA HIS A 167 -4.58 18.79 -0.51
C HIS A 167 -3.58 18.62 0.65
N ASN A 168 -4.07 18.24 1.84
CA ASN A 168 -3.23 18.03 3.02
C ASN A 168 -2.41 16.74 2.96
N GLY A 169 -2.75 15.82 2.05
CA GLY A 169 -2.12 14.52 1.96
C GLY A 169 -3.11 13.36 1.87
N LEU A 170 -2.60 12.20 2.25
CA LEU A 170 -3.20 10.88 2.10
C LEU A 170 -3.50 10.28 3.48
N GLU A 171 -4.65 9.65 3.60
CA GLU A 171 -5.09 8.93 4.79
C GLU A 171 -5.51 7.50 4.42
N ALA A 172 -5.21 6.54 5.29
CA ALA A 172 -5.75 5.19 5.15
C ALA A 172 -7.25 5.18 5.46
N ASN A 173 -8.05 4.54 4.61
CA ASN A 173 -9.50 4.42 4.80
C ASN A 173 -9.98 3.01 4.47
N PRO A 174 -9.60 1.99 5.27
CA PRO A 174 -10.07 0.64 5.05
C PRO A 174 -11.60 0.57 5.21
N LYS A 175 -12.27 -0.08 4.25
CA LYS A 175 -13.73 -0.21 4.19
C LYS A 175 -14.32 -0.76 5.49
N ASP A 176 -13.65 -1.74 6.09
CA ASP A 176 -14.08 -2.39 7.34
C ASP A 176 -13.08 -2.16 8.49
N LEU A 177 -12.77 -0.89 8.79
CA LEU A 177 -11.84 -0.55 9.89
C LEU A 177 -12.27 -1.17 11.23
N SER A 178 -13.57 -1.12 11.53
CA SER A 178 -14.12 -1.69 12.77
C SER A 178 -13.90 -3.21 12.86
N ALA A 179 -14.00 -3.93 11.74
CA ALA A 179 -13.73 -5.36 11.68
C ALA A 179 -12.27 -5.66 11.96
N LEU A 180 -11.33 -4.86 11.44
CA LEU A 180 -9.90 -5.01 11.69
C LEU A 180 -9.54 -4.69 13.16
N THR A 181 -10.09 -3.61 13.72
CA THR A 181 -9.81 -3.19 15.10
C THR A 181 -10.45 -4.11 16.15
N ASN A 182 -11.57 -4.77 15.84
CA ASN A 182 -12.24 -5.72 16.75
C ASN A 182 -11.88 -7.18 16.48
N LEU A 183 -11.03 -7.47 15.49
CA LEU A 183 -10.67 -8.83 15.12
C LEU A 183 -10.03 -9.58 16.31
N ALA A 184 -10.58 -10.74 16.66
CA ALA A 184 -9.94 -11.64 17.61
C ALA A 184 -8.65 -12.21 17.03
N PHE A 185 -7.73 -12.69 17.87
CA PHE A 185 -6.49 -13.28 17.37
C PHE A 185 -6.79 -14.44 16.39
N PRO A 186 -6.22 -14.45 15.17
CA PRO A 186 -6.54 -15.45 14.16
C PRO A 186 -6.23 -16.89 14.62
N GLY A 187 -7.24 -17.76 14.61
CA GLY A 187 -7.09 -19.18 14.98
C GLY A 187 -6.52 -20.09 13.89
N SER A 188 -6.18 -19.54 12.71
CA SER A 188 -5.60 -20.30 11.60
C SER A 188 -4.55 -19.48 10.84
N LEU A 189 -3.59 -20.16 10.22
CA LEU A 189 -2.56 -19.52 9.41
C LEU A 189 -3.18 -18.72 8.25
N ARG A 190 -4.22 -19.27 7.60
CA ARG A 190 -4.95 -18.58 6.52
C ARG A 190 -5.58 -17.28 7.00
N ALA A 191 -6.19 -17.27 8.18
CA ALA A 191 -6.76 -16.05 8.76
C ALA A 191 -5.66 -15.03 9.14
N MET A 192 -4.53 -15.49 9.67
CA MET A 192 -3.37 -14.63 9.95
C MET A 192 -2.80 -14.00 8.67
N GLN A 193 -2.62 -14.79 7.61
CA GLN A 193 -2.16 -14.32 6.31
C GLN A 193 -3.14 -13.33 5.68
N SER A 194 -4.45 -13.56 5.82
CA SER A 194 -5.47 -12.61 5.37
C SER A 194 -5.39 -11.27 6.13
N PHE A 195 -5.18 -11.32 7.44
CA PHE A 195 -4.99 -10.12 8.26
C PHE A 195 -3.73 -9.35 7.84
N LEU A 196 -2.58 -10.01 7.75
CA LEU A 196 -1.32 -9.39 7.29
C LEU A 196 -1.44 -8.83 5.87
N GLY A 197 -2.10 -9.56 4.96
CA GLY A 197 -2.36 -9.09 3.61
C GLY A 197 -3.20 -7.82 3.58
N SER A 198 -4.22 -7.71 4.44
CA SER A 198 -5.06 -6.52 4.55
C SER A 198 -4.29 -5.30 5.09
N LEU A 199 -3.37 -5.50 6.03
CA LEU A 199 -2.54 -4.42 6.58
C LEU A 199 -1.40 -4.02 5.65
N ASN A 200 -0.86 -4.96 4.87
CA ASN A 200 0.28 -4.70 3.99
C ASN A 200 -0.02 -3.59 2.97
N TYR A 201 -1.28 -3.51 2.51
CA TYR A 201 -1.75 -2.43 1.63
C TYR A 201 -1.58 -1.04 2.26
N TYR A 202 -1.71 -0.94 3.59
CA TYR A 202 -1.57 0.30 4.36
C TYR A 202 -0.22 0.41 5.08
N SER A 203 0.73 -0.51 4.82
CA SER A 203 2.02 -0.58 5.53
C SER A 203 2.79 0.74 5.53
N ARG A 204 2.67 1.55 4.46
CA ARG A 204 3.31 2.87 4.34
C ARG A 204 2.80 3.93 5.32
N PHE A 205 1.62 3.72 5.90
CA PHE A 205 1.00 4.57 6.91
C PHE A 205 1.32 4.10 8.34
N ILE A 206 1.87 2.89 8.49
CA ILE A 206 2.10 2.24 9.78
C ILE A 206 3.60 2.27 10.09
N GLU A 207 3.97 3.10 11.06
CA GLU A 207 5.32 3.08 11.65
C GLU A 207 5.66 1.67 12.17
N ASP A 208 6.89 1.22 11.96
CA ASP A 208 7.41 -0.09 12.40
C ASP A 208 6.63 -1.33 11.91
N TYR A 209 5.81 -1.21 10.87
CA TYR A 209 4.97 -2.32 10.38
C TYR A 209 5.72 -3.65 10.23
N ALA A 210 6.84 -3.65 9.52
CA ALA A 210 7.60 -4.87 9.23
C ALA A 210 8.21 -5.53 10.48
N ILE A 211 8.42 -4.78 11.57
CA ILE A 211 8.95 -5.30 12.84
C ILE A 211 7.88 -6.16 13.53
N TYR A 212 6.65 -5.65 13.60
CA TYR A 212 5.55 -6.41 14.19
C TYR A 212 5.05 -7.51 13.25
N ALA A 213 5.00 -7.23 11.95
CA ALA A 213 4.55 -8.19 10.95
C ALA A 213 5.51 -9.39 10.82
N SER A 214 6.83 -9.22 10.98
CA SER A 214 7.78 -10.34 10.89
C SER A 214 7.51 -11.43 11.93
N VAL A 215 7.19 -11.03 13.17
CA VAL A 215 6.83 -11.97 14.25
C VAL A 215 5.62 -12.82 13.84
N LEU A 216 4.66 -12.22 13.14
CA LEU A 216 3.45 -12.90 12.68
C LEU A 216 3.69 -13.74 11.42
N TYR A 217 4.58 -13.32 10.51
CA TYR A 217 4.96 -14.08 9.32
C TYR A 217 5.70 -15.38 9.65
N GLU A 218 6.40 -15.44 10.78
CA GLU A 218 7.11 -16.66 11.18
C GLU A 218 6.15 -17.79 11.61
N LEU A 219 4.90 -17.48 11.98
CA LEU A 219 3.93 -18.48 12.44
C LEU A 219 3.63 -19.53 11.35
N ARG A 220 3.64 -20.82 11.74
CA ARG A 220 3.34 -21.97 10.88
C ARG A 220 2.00 -22.60 11.25
N GLU A 221 1.48 -23.50 10.41
CA GLU A 221 0.22 -24.20 10.69
C GLU A 221 0.25 -25.00 11.99
N ILE A 222 1.38 -25.66 12.29
CA ILE A 222 1.59 -26.41 13.55
C ILE A 222 1.47 -25.48 14.75
N ASP A 223 2.01 -24.26 14.61
CA ASP A 223 1.96 -23.24 15.64
C ASP A 223 0.49 -22.84 15.87
N CYS A 224 -0.29 -22.55 14.82
CA CYS A 224 -1.72 -22.24 14.93
C CYS A 224 -2.55 -23.40 15.51
N ALA A 225 -2.25 -24.66 15.15
CA ALA A 225 -2.96 -25.83 15.67
C ALA A 225 -2.72 -26.07 17.18
N ALA A 226 -1.54 -25.67 17.69
CA ALA A 226 -1.26 -25.69 19.12
C ALA A 226 -2.10 -24.66 19.90
N MET A 227 -2.56 -23.59 19.24
CA MET A 227 -3.36 -22.52 19.86
C MET A 227 -4.81 -22.91 20.13
N THR A 228 -5.41 -23.77 19.31
CA THR A 228 -6.83 -24.18 19.45
C THR A 228 -7.05 -25.06 20.68
N LYS A 229 -5.98 -25.47 21.37
CA LYS A 229 -6.06 -26.12 22.68
C LYS A 229 -6.32 -25.06 23.75
N GLU A 230 -7.53 -25.08 24.30
CA GLU A 230 -8.12 -24.12 25.25
C GLU A 230 -7.23 -23.72 26.44
N ALA A 231 -6.27 -24.58 26.84
CA ALA A 231 -5.36 -24.35 27.96
C ALA A 231 -4.40 -23.15 27.78
N THR A 232 -4.15 -22.70 26.54
CA THR A 232 -3.16 -21.64 26.23
C THR A 232 -3.78 -20.23 26.26
N GLN A 233 -5.05 -20.07 25.85
CA GLN A 233 -5.72 -18.77 25.78
C GLN A 233 -5.96 -18.13 27.16
N ALA A 234 -6.30 -18.93 28.18
CA ALA A 234 -6.54 -18.45 29.54
C ALA A 234 -5.27 -17.93 30.25
N ARG A 235 -4.09 -18.43 29.87
CA ARG A 235 -2.79 -18.10 30.49
C ARG A 235 -2.12 -16.86 29.90
N ILE A 236 -2.43 -16.51 28.64
CA ILE A 236 -1.90 -15.30 27.98
C ILE A 236 -2.56 -14.03 28.52
N GLN A 237 -3.85 -14.08 28.90
CA GLN A 237 -4.56 -12.93 29.48
C GLN A 237 -4.09 -12.61 30.91
N THR A 238 -3.68 -13.62 31.68
CA THR A 238 -3.26 -13.47 33.08
C THR A 238 -1.86 -12.88 33.24
N ASN A 239 -0.95 -13.10 32.29
CA ASN A 239 0.41 -12.53 32.31
C ASN A 239 0.52 -11.10 31.74
N GLN A 240 -0.52 -10.57 31.08
CA GLN A 240 -0.52 -9.18 30.60
C GLN A 240 -0.80 -8.15 31.71
N GLY A 241 -1.29 -8.58 32.88
CA GLY A 241 -1.62 -7.69 34.01
C GLY A 241 -0.52 -7.49 35.05
N SER A 242 0.63 -8.16 34.93
CA SER A 242 1.63 -8.27 36.02
C SER A 242 3.03 -7.75 35.66
N GLN A 243 3.18 -7.02 34.55
CA GLN A 243 4.45 -6.46 34.11
C GLN A 243 4.44 -4.92 33.98
N GLU A 244 3.65 -4.27 34.84
CA GLU A 244 3.86 -2.90 35.28
C GLU A 244 4.05 -3.00 36.81
N ASP A 245 5.14 -2.44 37.35
CA ASP A 245 5.60 -2.56 38.74
C ASP A 245 6.21 -3.90 39.19
N ARG A 246 7.56 -3.95 39.19
CA ARG A 246 8.33 -4.07 40.45
C ARG A 246 9.83 -3.95 40.21
N GLY A 247 10.42 -3.00 40.93
CA GLY A 247 11.86 -2.83 41.08
C GLY A 247 12.54 -4.01 41.77
N VAL A 248 13.84 -4.06 41.57
CA VAL A 248 14.83 -5.00 42.07
C VAL A 248 14.75 -5.11 43.61
N ASP A 249 14.64 -6.33 44.14
CA ASP A 249 15.43 -6.69 45.32
C ASP A 249 15.65 -8.22 45.44
N HIS A 250 16.89 -8.59 45.75
CA HIS A 250 17.32 -9.96 45.97
C HIS A 250 17.21 -10.33 47.45
N ARG A 251 16.50 -11.41 47.79
CA ARG A 251 16.84 -12.29 48.93
C ARG A 251 16.10 -13.64 48.86
N GLN A 252 16.84 -14.67 49.29
CA GLN A 252 16.55 -16.12 49.40
C GLN A 252 15.17 -16.42 50.05
N THR A 253 14.52 -17.58 49.86
CA THR A 253 14.97 -18.95 50.23
C THR A 253 14.01 -20.03 49.69
N LEU A 254 14.61 -21.14 49.22
CA LEU A 254 14.28 -22.58 49.34
C LEU A 254 12.84 -23.14 49.40
N ASP A 255 12.70 -24.21 48.61
CA ASP A 255 11.86 -25.41 48.73
C ASP A 255 10.36 -25.35 48.35
N LEU A 256 10.03 -25.98 47.21
CA LEU A 256 9.26 -27.24 47.14
C LEU A 256 8.99 -27.61 45.67
N GLU A 257 9.24 -28.88 45.35
CA GLU A 257 9.01 -29.52 44.05
C GLU A 257 7.58 -29.25 43.53
N ALA A 258 7.46 -28.43 42.49
CA ALA A 258 6.27 -28.34 41.65
C ALA A 258 6.64 -28.84 40.25
N PRO A 259 5.77 -29.61 39.57
CA PRO A 259 6.07 -30.09 38.22
C PRO A 259 6.28 -28.90 37.29
N ASP A 260 7.36 -28.94 36.49
CA ASP A 260 7.78 -27.90 35.56
C ASP A 260 6.59 -27.17 34.93
N PRO A 261 6.45 -25.85 35.08
CA PRO A 261 5.43 -25.12 34.35
C PRO A 261 5.81 -25.23 32.88
N ILE A 262 4.98 -25.90 32.08
CA ILE A 262 5.11 -25.89 30.61
C ILE A 262 5.25 -24.42 30.18
N GLU A 263 6.49 -24.03 29.87
CA GLU A 263 6.87 -22.67 29.53
C GLU A 263 5.96 -22.21 28.40
N VAL A 264 5.18 -21.15 28.63
CA VAL A 264 4.42 -20.53 27.55
C VAL A 264 5.47 -20.05 26.54
N ASP A 265 5.54 -20.71 25.38
CA ASP A 265 6.55 -20.42 24.37
C ASP A 265 6.55 -18.90 24.09
N SER A 266 7.69 -18.27 24.37
CA SER A 266 7.91 -16.82 24.31
C SER A 266 7.46 -16.21 22.98
N ARG A 267 7.52 -17.01 21.91
CA ARG A 267 7.05 -16.66 20.57
C ARG A 267 5.58 -16.26 20.55
N TRP A 268 4.73 -16.87 21.37
CA TRP A 268 3.30 -16.56 21.46
C TRP A 268 3.00 -15.24 22.14
N ILE A 269 3.79 -14.92 23.16
CA ILE A 269 3.71 -13.63 23.85
C ILE A 269 4.07 -12.52 22.84
N HIS A 270 5.14 -12.72 22.07
CA HIS A 270 5.55 -11.79 21.02
C HIS A 270 4.50 -11.67 19.90
N ALA A 271 3.89 -12.78 19.46
CA ALA A 271 2.85 -12.77 18.43
C ALA A 271 1.58 -12.03 18.90
N HIS A 272 1.06 -12.32 20.09
CA HIS A 272 -0.10 -11.62 20.65
C HIS A 272 0.18 -10.14 20.85
N ARG A 273 1.37 -9.79 21.36
CA ARG A 273 1.80 -8.39 21.50
C ARG A 273 1.82 -7.69 20.15
N SER A 274 2.44 -8.31 19.13
CA SER A 274 2.53 -7.72 17.79
C SER A 274 1.17 -7.54 17.14
N PHE A 275 0.28 -8.52 17.28
CA PHE A 275 -1.10 -8.43 16.80
C PHE A 275 -1.88 -7.31 17.51
N ASN A 276 -1.77 -7.22 18.83
CA ASN A 276 -2.45 -6.18 19.63
C ASN A 276 -1.90 -4.77 19.39
N VAL A 277 -0.64 -4.63 18.96
CA VAL A 277 -0.06 -3.34 18.57
C VAL A 277 -0.50 -2.92 17.16
N LEU A 278 -0.56 -3.85 16.20
CA LEU A 278 -0.93 -3.53 14.82
C LEU A 278 -2.41 -3.14 14.67
N LYS A 279 -3.31 -3.75 15.46
CA LYS A 279 -4.76 -3.49 15.42
C LYS A 279 -5.18 -2.01 15.63
N PRO A 280 -4.70 -1.30 16.66
CA PRO A 280 -5.01 0.12 16.82
C PRO A 280 -4.22 0.99 15.86
N ARG A 281 -2.98 0.60 15.47
CA ARG A 281 -2.13 1.42 14.59
C ARG A 281 -2.74 1.68 13.21
N ILE A 282 -3.52 0.75 12.65
CA ILE A 282 -4.23 0.99 11.38
C ILE A 282 -5.32 2.06 11.53
N ALA A 283 -5.96 2.15 12.70
CA ALA A 283 -7.01 3.14 12.98
C ALA A 283 -6.44 4.52 13.34
N THR A 284 -5.24 4.57 13.91
CA THR A 284 -4.55 5.80 14.30
C THR A 284 -3.43 6.17 13.32
N THR A 285 -3.59 5.82 12.04
CA THR A 285 -2.61 6.19 11.01
C THR A 285 -2.57 7.71 10.84
N PRO A 286 -1.38 8.33 10.77
CA PRO A 286 -1.28 9.76 10.52
C PRO A 286 -1.59 10.08 9.06
N ILE A 287 -1.90 11.34 8.79
CA ILE A 287 -1.96 11.88 7.43
C ILE A 287 -0.53 11.90 6.87
N LEU A 288 -0.31 11.23 5.74
CA LEU A 288 0.92 11.33 4.99
C LEU A 288 0.84 12.52 4.04
N ARG A 289 1.69 13.54 4.22
CA ARG A 289 1.71 14.70 3.30
C ARG A 289 2.23 14.31 1.93
N HIS A 290 1.73 15.00 0.91
CA HIS A 290 2.34 14.95 -0.42
C HIS A 290 3.78 15.46 -0.33
N PHE A 291 4.65 14.86 -1.13
CA PHE A 291 6.04 15.30 -1.19
C PHE A 291 6.12 16.64 -1.92
N ASP A 292 6.71 17.64 -1.26
CA ASP A 292 6.90 18.98 -1.84
C ASP A 292 8.33 19.09 -2.40
N PRO A 293 8.52 19.22 -3.73
CA PRO A 293 9.83 19.36 -4.34
C PRO A 293 10.68 20.50 -3.80
N ASP A 294 10.09 21.60 -3.36
CA ASP A 294 10.82 22.79 -2.95
C ASP A 294 11.30 22.71 -1.49
N ARG A 295 10.89 21.66 -0.77
CA ARG A 295 11.22 21.45 0.63
C ARG A 295 12.31 20.42 0.83
N LYS A 296 13.12 20.65 1.86
CA LYS A 296 14.20 19.76 2.25
C LYS A 296 13.66 18.40 2.69
N ALA A 297 14.08 17.35 2.00
CA ALA A 297 13.79 15.98 2.40
C ALA A 297 14.61 15.61 3.65
N THR A 298 13.91 15.16 4.70
CA THR A 298 14.53 14.69 5.95
C THR A 298 14.16 13.24 6.21
N VAL A 299 15.15 12.37 6.23
CA VAL A 299 14.97 10.97 6.62
C VAL A 299 15.19 10.83 8.12
N VAL A 300 14.17 10.42 8.85
CA VAL A 300 14.23 10.15 10.29
C VAL A 300 14.30 8.65 10.51
N ARG A 301 15.37 8.19 11.17
CA ARG A 301 15.58 6.76 11.46
C ARG A 301 15.07 6.37 12.84
N LEU A 302 14.33 5.26 12.89
CA LEU A 302 13.64 4.73 14.08
C LEU A 302 13.93 3.22 14.23
N GLY A 303 15.15 2.84 14.59
CA GLY A 303 15.50 1.42 14.73
C GLY A 303 15.59 0.71 13.36
N LEU A 304 14.82 -0.36 13.15
CA LEU A 304 14.78 -1.08 11.86
C LEU A 304 13.78 -0.46 10.85
N SER A 305 13.16 0.65 11.22
CA SER A 305 12.31 1.45 10.36
C SER A 305 12.87 2.86 10.20
N GLY A 306 12.27 3.60 9.29
CA GLY A 306 12.36 5.05 9.32
C GLY A 306 11.27 5.66 8.47
N ALA A 307 11.32 6.97 8.36
CA ALA A 307 10.33 7.74 7.65
C ALA A 307 11.00 8.82 6.81
N LEU A 308 10.43 9.08 5.65
CA LEU A 308 10.67 10.31 4.92
C LEU A 308 9.73 11.38 5.49
N MET A 309 10.30 12.50 5.89
CA MET A 309 9.62 13.62 6.54
C MET A 309 10.01 14.93 5.84
N GLN A 310 9.11 15.90 5.88
CA GLN A 310 9.39 17.26 5.43
C GLN A 310 8.95 18.27 6.49
N GLU A 311 9.72 19.34 6.64
CA GLU A 311 9.46 20.38 7.62
C GLU A 311 8.49 21.43 7.06
N TYR A 312 7.43 21.70 7.81
CA TYR A 312 6.46 22.75 7.57
C TYR A 312 6.28 23.52 8.86
N ASP A 313 6.58 24.82 8.86
CA ASP A 313 6.42 25.70 10.02
C ASP A 313 7.05 25.13 11.31
N GLN A 314 8.29 24.61 11.21
CA GLN A 314 9.05 23.97 12.30
C GLN A 314 8.49 22.62 12.78
N ILE A 315 7.46 22.09 12.12
CA ILE A 315 6.86 20.79 12.42
C ILE A 315 7.20 19.81 11.30
N TYR A 316 7.68 18.62 11.67
CA TYR A 316 7.96 17.55 10.72
C TYR A 316 6.69 16.75 10.44
N TYR A 317 6.32 16.66 9.17
CA TYR A 317 5.20 15.84 8.70
C TYR A 317 5.72 14.63 7.92
N PRO A 318 5.14 13.44 8.12
CA PRO A 318 5.53 12.24 7.40
C PRO A 318 5.03 12.28 5.96
N VAL A 319 5.90 11.93 5.03
CA VAL A 319 5.57 11.66 3.62
C VAL A 319 5.35 10.17 3.40
N THR A 320 6.21 9.33 4.00
CA THR A 320 6.00 7.87 4.02
C THR A 320 6.76 7.24 5.18
N PHE A 321 6.20 6.17 5.74
CA PHE A 321 6.93 5.24 6.59
C PHE A 321 7.50 4.10 5.75
N ALA A 322 8.69 3.66 6.12
CA ALA A 322 9.36 2.52 5.53
C ALA A 322 9.86 1.60 6.63
N SER A 323 9.54 0.32 6.49
CA SER A 323 10.06 -0.73 7.38
C SER A 323 10.37 -1.96 6.54
N ARG A 324 11.34 -2.75 6.99
CA ARG A 324 11.72 -4.01 6.34
C ARG A 324 12.09 -5.05 7.38
N THR A 325 11.76 -6.30 7.08
CA THR A 325 12.28 -7.43 7.83
C THR A 325 13.71 -7.71 7.37
N LEU A 326 14.62 -7.97 8.32
CA LEU A 326 16.00 -8.33 8.00
C LEU A 326 16.08 -9.78 7.50
N LYS A 327 16.94 -10.02 6.52
CA LYS A 327 17.29 -11.38 6.08
C LYS A 327 18.14 -12.10 7.13
N SER A 328 18.20 -13.43 7.09
CA SER A 328 18.95 -14.23 8.06
C SER A 328 20.44 -13.85 8.18
N ASN A 329 21.07 -13.46 7.07
CA ASN A 329 22.44 -12.96 7.07
C ASN A 329 22.55 -11.53 7.63
N GLU A 330 21.56 -10.67 7.36
CA GLU A 330 21.49 -9.29 7.86
C GLU A 330 21.22 -9.22 9.38
N LEU A 331 20.67 -10.27 9.98
CA LEU A 331 20.50 -10.36 11.44
C LEU A 331 21.84 -10.30 12.18
N ASN A 332 22.91 -10.79 11.55
CA ASN A 332 24.25 -10.81 12.14
C ASN A 332 24.98 -9.47 12.00
N TYR A 333 24.42 -8.52 11.24
CA TYR A 333 25.03 -7.21 11.05
C TYR A 333 25.08 -6.38 12.32
N GLY A 334 26.10 -5.54 12.40
CA GLY A 334 26.24 -4.55 13.45
C GLY A 334 25.12 -3.53 13.43
N ILE A 335 24.98 -2.75 14.51
CA ILE A 335 23.94 -1.71 14.61
C ILE A 335 24.08 -0.71 13.45
N ALA A 336 25.30 -0.25 13.16
CA ALA A 336 25.55 0.71 12.08
C ALA A 336 25.16 0.18 10.68
N GLU A 337 25.45 -1.08 10.38
CA GLU A 337 25.07 -1.70 9.10
C GLU A 337 23.54 -1.82 8.99
N LYS A 338 22.86 -2.20 10.07
CA LYS A 338 21.39 -2.22 10.13
C LYS A 338 20.78 -0.82 9.96
N ASP A 339 21.44 0.22 10.45
CA ASP A 339 21.03 1.61 10.22
C ASP A 339 21.12 1.97 8.74
N VAL A 340 22.22 1.60 8.07
CA VAL A 340 22.39 1.81 6.63
C VAL A 340 21.33 1.06 5.84
N LEU A 341 20.99 -0.17 6.22
CA LEU A 341 19.95 -0.97 5.58
C LEU A 341 18.56 -0.31 5.65
N ALA A 342 18.23 0.32 6.78
CA ALA A 342 16.98 1.07 6.93
C ALA A 342 17.00 2.35 6.08
N LEU A 343 18.13 3.07 6.03
CA LEU A 343 18.30 4.24 5.18
C LEU A 343 18.16 3.90 3.70
N LEU A 344 18.88 2.89 3.22
CA LEU A 344 18.79 2.41 1.83
C LEU A 344 17.35 2.05 1.47
N ARG A 345 16.60 1.42 2.38
CA ARG A 345 15.20 1.09 2.12
C ARG A 345 14.33 2.33 1.90
N ILE A 346 14.54 3.40 2.67
CA ILE A 346 13.80 4.66 2.51
C ILE A 346 14.18 5.33 1.19
N LEU A 347 15.46 5.34 0.85
CA LEU A 347 15.96 5.90 -0.41
C LEU A 347 15.42 5.15 -1.62
N ASP A 348 15.43 3.81 -1.59
CA ASP A 348 14.91 2.97 -2.67
C ASP A 348 13.41 3.20 -2.89
N LEU A 349 12.62 3.26 -1.82
CA LEU A 349 11.17 3.45 -1.89
C LEU A 349 10.76 4.84 -2.38
N ASN A 350 11.63 5.84 -2.18
CA ASN A 350 11.36 7.23 -2.53
C ASN A 350 12.35 7.73 -3.59
N TYR A 351 12.89 6.82 -4.40
CA TYR A 351 13.92 7.16 -5.38
C TYR A 351 13.47 8.29 -6.29
N ASN A 352 12.28 8.19 -6.87
CA ASN A 352 11.70 9.21 -7.76
C ASN A 352 11.61 10.59 -7.08
N ALA A 353 11.22 10.62 -5.81
CA ALA A 353 11.10 11.85 -5.05
C ALA A 353 12.45 12.43 -4.60
N LEU A 354 13.48 11.59 -4.39
CA LEU A 354 14.73 11.97 -3.73
C LEU A 354 15.95 12.09 -4.67
N VAL A 355 15.87 11.51 -5.86
CA VAL A 355 16.98 11.49 -6.82
C VAL A 355 17.45 12.92 -7.14
N GLY A 356 18.76 13.13 -7.11
CA GLY A 356 19.39 14.42 -7.42
C GLY A 356 19.22 15.52 -6.35
N ARG A 357 18.55 15.24 -5.22
CA ARG A 357 18.25 16.24 -4.19
C ARG A 357 19.14 16.09 -2.94
N PRO A 358 19.40 17.19 -2.22
CA PRO A 358 20.07 17.11 -0.92
C PRO A 358 19.13 16.48 0.12
N ILE A 359 19.60 15.42 0.78
CA ILE A 359 18.85 14.68 1.79
C ILE A 359 19.47 14.92 3.15
N HIS A 360 18.66 15.30 4.14
CA HIS A 360 19.09 15.35 5.53
C HIS A 360 18.77 14.04 6.22
N VAL A 361 19.72 13.45 6.93
CA VAL A 361 19.50 12.18 7.64
C VAL A 361 19.64 12.43 9.14
N LEU A 362 18.54 12.21 9.86
CA LEU A 362 18.50 12.25 11.32
C LEU A 362 18.61 10.82 11.85
N THR A 363 19.73 10.52 12.52
CA THR A 363 19.99 9.24 13.15
C THR A 363 20.44 9.43 14.60
N ARG A 364 20.09 8.45 15.45
CA ARG A 364 20.53 8.42 16.84
C ARG A 364 22.02 8.06 17.00
N HIS A 365 22.64 7.47 15.98
CA HIS A 365 24.00 6.97 16.05
C HIS A 365 24.92 7.80 15.15
N SER A 366 25.94 8.42 15.75
CA SER A 366 26.98 9.18 15.01
C SER A 366 27.79 8.30 14.05
N THR A 367 27.66 6.98 14.13
CA THR A 367 28.39 6.02 13.29
C THR A 367 28.11 6.17 11.79
N MET A 368 26.95 6.69 11.39
CA MET A 368 26.74 7.01 9.97
C MET A 368 27.52 8.24 9.51
N ALA A 369 27.84 9.18 10.40
CA ALA A 369 28.69 10.32 10.04
C ALA A 369 30.12 9.88 9.68
N TRP A 370 30.59 8.76 10.26
CA TRP A 370 31.85 8.13 9.85
C TRP A 370 31.79 7.63 8.39
N LEU A 371 30.67 7.05 7.97
CA LEU A 371 30.51 6.52 6.60
C LEU A 371 30.60 7.63 5.54
N PHE A 372 30.18 8.86 5.86
CA PHE A 372 30.30 10.04 4.99
C PHE A 372 31.65 10.76 5.09
N SER A 373 32.48 10.44 6.09
CA SER A 373 33.81 11.05 6.29
C SER A 373 34.97 10.09 6.01
N SER A 374 34.69 8.80 5.85
CA SER A 374 35.67 7.79 5.47
C SER A 374 35.97 7.88 3.97
N THR A 375 37.23 8.15 3.63
CA THR A 375 37.77 8.09 2.26
C THR A 375 38.02 6.65 1.77
N ALA A 376 37.63 5.63 2.54
CA ALA A 376 37.81 4.23 2.20
C ALA A 376 36.53 3.66 1.57
N LEU A 377 36.38 3.85 0.26
CA LEU A 377 35.51 3.07 -0.61
C LEU A 377 36.27 2.75 -1.90
#